data_AF-A0A4R6LEX0-F1
#
_entry.id   AF-A0A4R6LEX0-F1
#
_cell.length_a   1.000
_cell.length_b   1.000
_cell.length_c   1.000
_cell.angle_alpha   90.00
_cell.angle_beta   90.00
_cell.angle_gamma   90.00
#
_symmetry.space_group_name_H-M   'P 1'
#
loop_
_entity.id
_entity.type
_entity.pdbx_description
1 polymer ?
#
loop_
_entity_poly.entity_id
_entity_poly.type
_entity_poly.pdbx_seq_one_letter_code
_entity_poly.pdbx_strand_id
1 'polypeptide(L)' 'MSISNIEIVCMECGKEAPINHEESTENWTVYGTTCEECGGKTGAKFIRGGERDETSNS' A
#
# COMPACT_ATOMS: atom_id res chain seq x y z
N MET A 1 -18.74 -1.39 -12.12
CA MET A 1 -17.79 -2.24 -11.36
C MET A 1 -16.95 -1.32 -10.51
N SER A 2 -17.08 -1.39 -9.19
CA SER A 2 -16.17 -0.67 -8.29
C SER A 2 -14.82 -1.37 -8.35
N ILE A 3 -13.79 -0.68 -8.86
CA ILE A 3 -12.42 -1.19 -8.81
C ILE A 3 -11.98 -1.04 -7.36
N SER A 4 -11.84 -2.18 -6.66
CA SER A 4 -11.22 -2.22 -5.34
C SER A 4 -9.71 -2.35 -5.54
N ASN A 5 -8.94 -1.34 -5.14
CA ASN A 5 -7.48 -1.45 -5.10
C ASN A 5 -7.07 -2.11 -3.77
N ILE A 6 -6.00 -2.90 -3.81
CA ILE A 6 -5.39 -3.49 -2.61
C ILE A 6 -4.08 -2.75 -2.37
N GLU A 7 -3.96 -2.15 -1.18
CA GLU A 7 -2.72 -1.54 -0.71
C GLU A 7 -2.19 -2.31 0.49
N ILE A 8 -0.87 -2.37 0.66
CA ILE A 8 -0.24 -2.95 1.85
C ILE A 8 0.14 -1.80 2.78
N VAL A 9 -0.49 -1.76 3.95
CA VAL A 9 -0.34 -0.65 4.92
C VAL A 9 -0.12 -1.19 6.33
N CYS A 10 0.41 -0.37 7.22
CA CYS A 10 0.39 -0.63 8.64
C CYS A 10 -1.05 -0.68 9.16
N MET A 11 -1.39 -1.75 9.89
CA MET A 11 -2.74 -1.93 10.44
C MET A 11 -3.02 -1.02 11.65
N GLU A 12 -1.98 -0.46 12.26
CA GLU A 12 -2.09 0.43 13.43
C GLU A 12 -2.19 1.90 13.02
N CYS A 13 -1.25 2.39 12.20
CA CYS A 13 -1.17 3.81 11.83
C CYS A 13 -1.63 4.13 10.40
N GLY A 14 -1.89 3.11 9.57
CA GLY A 14 -2.39 3.28 8.21
C GLY A 14 -1.36 3.75 7.17
N LYS A 15 -0.08 3.92 7.54
CA LYS A 15 0.99 4.26 6.60
C LYS A 15 1.31 3.12 5.65
N GLU A 16 1.79 3.43 4.46
CA GLU A 16 2.23 2.44 3.49
C GLU A 16 3.34 1.54 4.07
N ALA A 17 3.28 0.25 3.75
CA ALA A 17 4.32 -0.68 4.15
C ALA A 17 5.61 -0.41 3.35
N PRO A 18 6.79 -0.50 3.99
CA PRO A 18 8.05 -0.32 3.27
C PRO A 18 8.21 -1.40 2.19
N ILE A 19 8.74 -1.04 1.02
CA ILE A 19 9.01 -1.99 -0.07
C ILE A 19 10.40 -2.60 0.13
N ASN A 20 10.49 -3.92 0.10
CA ASN A 20 11.78 -4.62 0.03
C ASN A 20 12.25 -4.66 -1.42
N HIS A 21 13.05 -3.66 -1.81
CA HIS A 21 13.57 -3.54 -3.18
C HIS A 21 14.53 -4.68 -3.58
N GLU A 22 15.18 -5.35 -2.62
CA GLU A 22 16.12 -6.43 -2.91
C GLU A 22 15.41 -7.74 -3.29
N GLU A 23 14.24 -8.00 -2.71
CA GLU A 23 13.42 -9.18 -2.99
C GLU A 23 12.30 -8.93 -4.03
N SER A 24 12.08 -7.66 -4.36
CA SER A 24 11.12 -7.27 -5.39
C SER A 24 11.67 -7.50 -6.79
N THR A 25 10.77 -7.80 -7.74
CA THR A 25 11.09 -7.95 -9.15
C THR A 25 10.18 -7.06 -10.00
N GLU A 26 10.36 -7.07 -11.32
CA GLU A 26 9.46 -6.36 -12.24
C GLU A 26 8.01 -6.88 -12.20
N ASN A 27 7.81 -8.14 -11.78
CA ASN A 27 6.51 -8.82 -11.81
C ASN A 27 5.81 -8.85 -10.44
N TRP A 28 6.55 -8.64 -9.34
CA TRP A 28 5.99 -8.63 -8.00
C TRP A 28 6.74 -7.67 -7.06
N THR A 29 6.00 -7.10 -6.12
CA THR A 29 6.55 -6.24 -5.07
C THR A 29 6.47 -6.98 -3.74
N VAL A 30 7.60 -7.06 -3.04
CA VAL A 30 7.67 -7.60 -1.67
C VAL A 30 7.60 -6.44 -0.70
N TYR A 31 6.70 -6.53 0.28
CA TYR A 31 6.53 -5.52 1.32
C TYR A 31 7.06 -6.03 2.66
N GLY A 32 7.62 -5.13 3.45
CA GLY A 32 8.02 -5.42 4.83
C GLY A 32 6.81 -5.71 5.71
N THR A 33 6.98 -6.62 6.66
CA THR A 33 5.94 -7.08 7.59
C THR A 33 5.77 -6.19 8.82
N THR A 34 6.68 -5.24 9.01
CA THR A 34 6.75 -4.32 10.16
C THR A 34 6.79 -2.88 9.65
N CYS A 35 5.99 -2.00 10.25
CA CYS A 35 5.98 -0.58 9.96
C CYS A 35 7.19 0.10 10.59
N GLU A 36 7.94 0.88 9.79
CA GLU A 36 9.16 1.55 10.25
C GLU A 36 8.89 2.70 11.23
N GLU A 37 7.67 3.24 11.26
CA GLU A 37 7.36 4.37 12.13
C GLU A 37 6.86 3.98 13.52
N CYS A 38 5.96 3.00 13.60
CA CYS A 38 5.32 2.62 14.86
C CYS A 38 5.68 1.22 15.34
N GLY A 39 6.42 0.44 14.54
CA GLY A 39 6.73 -0.97 14.84
C GLY A 39 5.53 -1.92 14.74
N GLY A 40 4.36 -1.43 14.33
CA GLY A 40 3.15 -2.23 14.13
C GLY A 40 3.25 -3.15 12.92
N LYS A 41 2.33 -4.12 12.81
CA LYS A 41 2.30 -5.06 11.68
C LYS A 41 1.67 -4.43 10.44
N THR A 42 2.13 -4.84 9.27
CA THR A 42 1.54 -4.46 7.98
C THR A 42 0.56 -5.52 7.49
N GLY A 43 -0.38 -5.13 6.64
CA GLY A 43 -1.42 -6.00 6.10
C GLY A 43 -2.14 -5.37 4.90
N ALA A 44 -2.88 -6.20 4.17
CA ALA A 44 -3.64 -5.77 3.01
C ALA A 44 -4.90 -4.99 3.42
N LYS A 45 -5.08 -3.80 2.84
CA LYS A 45 -6.25 -2.96 3.02
C LYS A 45 -6.97 -2.80 1.68
N PHE A 46 -8.26 -3.10 1.69
CA PHE A 46 -9.13 -2.87 0.55
C PHE A 46 -9.55 -1.41 0.54
N ILE A 47 -9.16 -0.68 -0.51
CA ILE A 47 -9.66 0.67 -0.73
C ILE A 47 -10.78 0.60 -1.76
N ARG A 48 -11.99 0.97 -1.34
CA ARG A 48 -13.12 1.15 -2.26
C ARG A 48 -12.79 2.36 -3.13
N GLY A 49 -12.61 2.13 -4.43
CA GLY A 49 -12.43 3.19 -5.41
C GLY A 49 -13.67 4.08 -5.49
N GLY A 50 -13.67 5.16 -4.73
CA GLY A 50 -14.31 6.42 -5.09
C GLY A 50 -13.22 7.32 -5.65
N GLU A 51 -13.32 7.64 -6.93
CA GLU A 51 -12.55 8.69 -7.61
C GLU A 51 -11.02 8.59 -7.47
N ARG A 52 -10.39 7.99 -8.49
CA ARG A 52 -9.09 8.52 -8.90
C ARG A 52 -9.35 9.97 -9.29
N ASP A 53 -9.06 10.91 -8.41
CA ASP A 53 -8.77 12.27 -8.81
C ASP A 53 -7.60 12.20 -9.78
N GLU A 54 -7.92 12.06 -11.08
CA GLU A 54 -7.17 12.76 -12.10
C GLU A 54 -7.29 14.25 -11.77
N THR A 55 -6.51 14.74 -10.80
CA THR A 55 -6.05 16.12 -10.86
C THR A 55 -5.24 16.22 -12.13
N SER A 56 -5.96 16.53 -13.20
CA SER A 56 -5.49 17.29 -14.35
C SER A 56 -4.63 18.40 -13.78
N ASN A 57 -3.32 18.20 -13.83
CA ASN A 57 -2.39 19.27 -13.54
C ASN A 57 -2.63 20.32 -14.62
N SER A 58 -2.89 21.54 -14.16
CA SER A 58 -3.39 22.70 -14.92
C SER A 58 -2.47 23.16 -16.05
#